data_AF-Q4R895-F1
#
_entry.id   AF-Q4R895-F1
#
_cell.length_a   1.000
_cell.length_b   1.000
_cell.length_c   1.000
_cell.angle_alpha   90.00
_cell.angle_beta   90.00
_cell.angle_gamma   90.00
#
_symmetry.space_group_name_H-M   'P 1'
#
loop_
_entity.id
_entity.type
_entity.pdbx_description
1 polymer ?
#
loop_
_entity_poly.entity_id
_entity_poly.type
_entity_poly.pdbx_seq_one_letter_code
_entity_poly.pdbx_strand_id
1 'polypeptide(L)'
;MAEPSAPGSKHKSSLNSSPWSGLMALGNSRHGHHGPGAQCAHKAGGAAPPKPAPAGLSGGLSQPAGWQSLLSFTILFLAWLAGFSSRLFAVIRFESIIHEFDPWFNYRSTHHLASHGFYEFLNWFDERAWYPLGRIVGGTVYPGLMITAGLIHWILNTLNITVHIRDVCVFLAPTFSGLTSISTFLLTRELWNQGAGLLAACFIAIVPGYISRSVAGSFDNEGIAIFALQFTYYLWVKSVKTGSVFWTMCCCLSYFYMVSAWGGYVFIINLIPLHVFVLLLMQRYSKRVYFVELPYV
;
A
#
# COMPACT_ATOMS: atom_id res chain seq x y z
N MET A 1 -19.56 6.64 -76.84
CA MET A 1 -20.10 5.35 -76.37
C MET A 1 -20.63 5.60 -74.97
N ALA A 2 -21.95 5.70 -74.86
CA ALA A 2 -22.85 5.84 -73.70
C ALA A 2 -22.44 6.68 -72.44
N GLU A 3 -23.28 7.68 -72.18
CA GLU A 3 -23.38 8.55 -71.00
C GLU A 3 -24.28 7.93 -69.88
N PRO A 4 -24.49 8.61 -68.72
CA PRO A 4 -24.71 8.03 -67.38
C PRO A 4 -26.17 8.04 -66.87
N SER A 5 -26.44 7.43 -65.70
CA SER A 5 -27.55 7.81 -64.80
C SER A 5 -27.59 7.02 -63.47
N ALA A 6 -27.72 7.72 -62.34
CA ALA A 6 -28.43 7.24 -61.15
C ALA A 6 -29.93 7.62 -61.28
N PRO A 7 -30.92 6.94 -60.65
CA PRO A 7 -31.32 7.28 -59.26
C PRO A 7 -32.04 6.17 -58.42
N GLY A 8 -32.15 6.40 -57.09
CA GLY A 8 -33.45 6.34 -56.36
C GLY A 8 -33.98 5.06 -55.66
N SER A 9 -33.91 5.08 -54.31
CA SER A 9 -34.99 4.80 -53.32
C SER A 9 -35.22 3.41 -52.66
N LYS A 10 -35.14 3.45 -51.31
CA LYS A 10 -35.98 2.84 -50.23
C LYS A 10 -36.31 1.33 -50.21
N HIS A 11 -35.85 0.63 -49.16
CA HIS A 11 -36.71 -0.13 -48.21
C HIS A 11 -36.01 -0.48 -46.88
N LYS A 12 -36.82 -0.58 -45.81
CA LYS A 12 -36.50 -0.72 -44.37
C LYS A 12 -36.17 -2.15 -43.91
N SER A 13 -35.33 -2.29 -42.88
CA SER A 13 -35.51 -3.16 -41.68
C SER A 13 -34.37 -2.92 -40.67
N SER A 14 -34.60 -2.21 -39.56
CA SER A 14 -34.90 -2.79 -38.22
C SER A 14 -33.78 -3.68 -37.66
N LEU A 15 -33.00 -3.15 -36.69
CA LEU A 15 -32.79 -3.74 -35.35
C LEU A 15 -31.83 -2.86 -34.52
N ASN A 16 -32.35 -2.37 -33.39
CA ASN A 16 -31.75 -2.16 -32.06
C ASN A 16 -30.23 -1.95 -31.93
N SER A 17 -29.70 -1.06 -31.11
CA SER A 17 -30.22 -0.08 -30.15
C SER A 17 -28.98 0.69 -29.66
N SER A 18 -29.16 1.99 -29.48
CA SER A 18 -28.13 3.00 -29.19
C SER A 18 -27.84 3.12 -27.67
N PRO A 19 -27.18 4.19 -27.18
CA PRO A 19 -25.95 4.08 -26.40
C PRO A 19 -26.13 4.72 -25.00
N TRP A 20 -25.01 4.93 -24.33
CA TRP A 20 -24.78 5.87 -23.24
C TRP A 20 -25.77 7.06 -23.15
N SER A 21 -26.38 7.26 -21.98
CA SER A 21 -26.59 8.58 -21.36
C SER A 21 -27.42 8.49 -20.08
N GLY A 22 -26.92 9.06 -18.98
CA GLY A 22 -27.77 9.69 -17.95
C GLY A 22 -28.18 8.81 -16.76
N LEU A 23 -27.32 8.74 -15.73
CA LEU A 23 -27.73 8.34 -14.38
C LEU A 23 -27.73 9.58 -13.48
N MET A 24 -28.83 10.33 -13.48
CA MET A 24 -29.18 11.35 -12.50
C MET A 24 -30.71 11.44 -12.47
N ALA A 25 -31.25 11.68 -11.28
CA ALA A 25 -32.68 11.86 -10.92
C ALA A 25 -33.47 10.59 -10.57
N LEU A 26 -33.40 10.22 -9.28
CA LEU A 26 -34.52 9.57 -8.60
C LEU A 26 -35.66 10.60 -8.43
N GLY A 27 -36.82 10.31 -9.01
CA GLY A 27 -38.02 11.13 -8.91
C GLY A 27 -39.28 10.31 -9.13
N ASN A 28 -39.83 9.79 -8.03
CA ASN A 28 -41.24 9.68 -7.66
C ASN A 28 -42.30 9.39 -8.77
N SER A 29 -42.87 8.18 -8.79
CA SER A 29 -44.10 7.87 -9.55
C SER A 29 -45.29 7.64 -8.63
N ARG A 30 -46.29 8.51 -8.79
CA ARG A 30 -47.68 8.36 -8.32
C ARG A 30 -48.40 7.35 -9.21
N HIS A 31 -49.20 6.46 -8.62
CA HIS A 31 -50.30 5.78 -9.29
C HIS A 31 -51.62 6.43 -8.88
N GLY A 32 -52.41 6.86 -9.87
CA GLY A 32 -53.80 7.28 -9.69
C GLY A 32 -54.76 6.19 -10.17
N HIS A 33 -55.87 6.02 -9.46
CA HIS A 33 -57.09 5.40 -9.97
C HIS A 33 -58.32 6.13 -9.41
N HIS A 34 -59.33 6.25 -10.26
CA HIS A 34 -60.55 7.04 -10.15
C HIS A 34 -61.58 6.54 -9.11
N GLY A 35 -62.37 7.49 -8.58
CA GLY A 35 -63.70 7.26 -8.00
C GLY A 35 -64.34 8.61 -7.57
N PRO A 36 -65.58 8.96 -7.98
CA PRO A 36 -66.18 10.26 -7.68
C PRO A 36 -67.05 10.19 -6.41
N GLY A 37 -66.97 11.23 -5.58
CA GLY A 37 -67.82 11.38 -4.39
C GLY A 37 -67.75 12.80 -3.86
N ALA A 38 -68.86 13.51 -4.00
CA ALA A 38 -69.07 14.87 -3.54
C ALA A 38 -68.93 15.01 -2.01
N GLN A 39 -68.44 16.17 -1.54
CA GLN A 39 -69.20 17.06 -0.62
C GLN A 39 -68.38 18.29 -0.19
N CYS A 40 -69.11 19.39 -0.05
CA CYS A 40 -68.72 20.74 0.33
C CYS A 40 -68.07 20.84 1.71
N ALA A 41 -67.23 21.87 1.94
CA ALA A 41 -67.52 22.99 2.86
C ALA A 41 -66.28 23.87 3.18
N HIS A 42 -66.44 25.16 2.91
CA HIS A 42 -66.06 26.34 3.70
C HIS A 42 -64.68 26.51 4.40
N LYS A 43 -64.03 27.61 3.97
CA LYS A 43 -63.46 28.77 4.73
C LYS A 43 -62.07 28.72 5.38
N ALA A 44 -61.45 29.91 5.27
CA ALA A 44 -60.27 30.48 5.94
C ALA A 44 -58.91 29.94 5.43
N GLY A 45 -57.94 30.73 4.96
CA GLY A 45 -57.55 32.08 5.36
C GLY A 45 -56.39 31.99 6.36
N GLY A 46 -55.14 31.99 5.88
CA GLY A 46 -53.96 32.26 6.74
C GLY A 46 -52.69 31.45 6.47
N ALA A 47 -51.60 32.20 6.21
CA ALA A 47 -50.19 31.90 6.43
C ALA A 47 -49.45 30.91 5.50
N ALA A 48 -48.45 31.45 4.78
CA ALA A 48 -47.42 30.71 4.09
C ALA A 48 -46.53 29.91 5.08
N PRO A 49 -45.99 28.73 4.70
CA PRO A 49 -45.12 27.97 5.57
C PRO A 49 -43.76 28.69 5.77
N PRO A 50 -43.18 28.67 6.97
CA PRO A 50 -41.88 29.28 7.22
C PRO A 50 -40.77 28.51 6.49
N LYS A 51 -39.86 29.23 5.83
CA LYS A 51 -38.64 28.68 5.23
C LYS A 51 -37.76 28.03 6.31
N PRO A 52 -37.14 26.87 6.07
CA PRO A 52 -36.17 26.31 7.01
C PRO A 52 -34.93 27.21 7.09
N ALA A 53 -34.58 27.58 8.33
CA ALA A 53 -33.36 28.32 8.66
C ALA A 53 -32.11 27.50 8.30
N PRO A 54 -30.96 28.15 7.99
CA PRO A 54 -29.75 27.45 7.58
C PRO A 54 -29.22 26.60 8.75
N ALA A 55 -28.96 25.32 8.48
CA ALA A 55 -28.32 24.41 9.41
C ALA A 55 -26.95 24.97 9.82
N GLY A 56 -26.84 25.39 11.08
CA GLY A 56 -25.59 25.86 11.67
C GLY A 56 -24.54 24.75 11.71
N LEU A 57 -23.29 25.13 11.41
CA LEU A 57 -22.07 24.33 11.44
C LEU A 57 -21.63 23.89 12.86
N SER A 58 -22.56 23.57 13.77
CA SER A 58 -22.24 23.27 15.18
C SER A 58 -22.21 21.78 15.55
N GLY A 59 -22.22 20.86 14.57
CA GLY A 59 -22.29 19.42 14.79
C GLY A 59 -21.00 18.62 14.49
N GLY A 60 -19.89 19.27 14.17
CA GLY A 60 -18.68 18.59 13.67
C GLY A 60 -17.83 17.87 14.73
N LEU A 61 -17.91 18.28 16.00
CA LEU A 61 -16.99 17.84 17.07
C LEU A 61 -17.38 16.52 17.76
N SER A 62 -18.61 16.02 17.58
CA SER A 62 -19.14 14.87 18.32
C SER A 62 -19.57 13.70 17.44
N GLN A 63 -19.08 13.62 16.19
CA GLN A 63 -19.37 12.45 15.35
C GLN A 63 -18.59 11.23 15.86
N PRO A 64 -19.26 10.12 16.23
CA PRO A 64 -18.59 8.91 16.74
C PRO A 64 -17.54 8.35 15.77
N ALA A 65 -17.76 8.48 14.46
CA ALA A 65 -16.82 8.06 13.43
C ALA A 65 -15.48 8.83 13.48
N GLY A 66 -15.53 10.14 13.79
CA GLY A 66 -14.32 10.96 13.95
C GLY A 66 -13.48 10.50 15.14
N TRP A 67 -14.13 10.23 16.28
CA TRP A 67 -13.46 9.71 17.48
C TRP A 67 -12.88 8.30 17.27
N GLN A 68 -13.57 7.43 16.51
CA GLN A 68 -13.04 6.10 16.16
C GLN A 68 -11.80 6.18 15.26
N SER A 69 -11.81 7.07 14.27
CA SER A 69 -10.65 7.30 13.41
C SER A 69 -9.47 7.88 14.19
N LEU A 70 -9.74 8.86 15.07
CA LEU A 70 -8.72 9.45 15.95
C LEU A 70 -8.11 8.39 16.87
N LEU A 71 -8.94 7.56 17.51
CA LEU A 71 -8.47 6.48 18.36
C LEU A 71 -7.59 5.49 17.59
N SER A 72 -8.01 5.11 16.38
CA SER A 72 -7.23 4.19 15.53
C SER A 72 -5.87 4.78 15.13
N PHE A 73 -5.84 6.05 14.75
CA PHE A 73 -4.61 6.77 14.43
C PHE A 73 -3.68 6.83 15.65
N THR A 74 -4.21 7.19 16.82
CA THR A 74 -3.45 7.25 18.07
C THR A 74 -2.86 5.89 18.44
N ILE A 75 -3.63 4.81 18.33
CA ILE A 75 -3.12 3.45 18.62
C ILE A 75 -2.00 3.07 17.66
N LEU A 76 -2.14 3.33 16.35
CA LEU A 76 -1.09 3.04 15.37
C LEU A 76 0.18 3.86 15.62
N PHE A 77 0.03 5.13 15.98
CA PHE A 77 1.15 6.00 16.34
C PHE A 77 1.87 5.48 17.60
N LEU A 78 1.12 5.11 18.65
CA LEU A 78 1.68 4.53 19.86
C LEU A 78 2.35 3.17 19.59
N ALA A 79 1.79 2.34 18.71
CA ALA A 79 2.39 1.07 18.31
C ALA A 79 3.71 1.29 17.56
N TRP A 80 3.77 2.28 16.65
CA TRP A 80 5.03 2.69 16.03
C TRP A 80 6.03 3.15 17.09
N LEU A 81 5.65 4.09 17.95
CA LEU A 81 6.53 4.63 18.98
C LEU A 81 7.06 3.54 19.92
N ALA A 82 6.21 2.60 20.33
CA ALA A 82 6.61 1.44 21.13
C ALA A 82 7.56 0.51 20.37
N GLY A 83 7.28 0.22 19.10
CA GLY A 83 8.15 -0.58 18.24
C GLY A 83 9.52 0.06 18.04
N PHE A 84 9.57 1.38 17.81
CA PHE A 84 10.80 2.15 17.70
C PHE A 84 11.58 2.14 19.02
N SER A 85 10.93 2.51 20.13
CA SER A 85 11.57 2.67 21.44
C SER A 85 12.13 1.35 21.99
N SER A 86 11.41 0.24 21.81
CA SER A 86 11.84 -1.09 22.26
C SER A 86 13.10 -1.60 21.55
N ARG A 87 13.48 -1.01 20.42
CA ARG A 87 14.67 -1.39 19.63
C ARG A 87 15.90 -0.55 19.94
N LEU A 88 15.80 0.46 20.81
CA LEU A 88 16.90 1.38 21.12
C LEU A 88 17.80 0.92 22.27
N PHE A 89 17.48 -0.17 22.97
CA PHE A 89 18.19 -0.56 24.20
C PHE A 89 19.71 -0.74 24.00
N ALA A 90 20.15 -1.26 22.85
CA ALA A 90 21.58 -1.41 22.55
C ALA A 90 22.28 -0.05 22.41
N VAL A 91 21.66 0.87 21.67
CA VAL A 91 22.18 2.23 21.43
C VAL A 91 22.18 3.08 22.71
N ILE A 92 21.22 2.88 23.62
CA ILE A 92 21.17 3.64 24.89
C ILE A 92 22.21 3.12 25.88
N ARG A 93 22.44 1.80 25.93
CA ARG A 93 23.40 1.19 26.87
C ARG A 93 24.85 1.33 26.41
N PHE A 94 25.05 1.35 25.10
CA PHE A 94 26.37 1.38 24.48
C PHE A 94 26.46 2.58 23.52
N GLU A 95 27.26 2.47 22.47
CA GLU A 95 27.40 3.51 21.45
C GLU A 95 26.50 3.23 20.24
N SER A 96 26.13 4.27 19.51
CA SER A 96 25.40 4.18 18.24
C SER A 96 26.31 3.70 17.11
N ILE A 97 26.66 2.43 17.15
CA ILE A 97 27.49 1.75 16.16
C ILE A 97 26.73 0.59 15.52
N ILE A 98 27.27 0.10 14.41
CA ILE A 98 26.74 -1.09 13.75
C ILE A 98 27.16 -2.32 14.56
N HIS A 99 26.23 -3.23 14.75
CA HIS A 99 26.42 -4.47 15.49
C HIS A 99 26.43 -5.67 14.55
N GLU A 100 26.95 -6.79 15.03
CA GLU A 100 27.14 -8.03 14.27
C GLU A 100 28.14 -7.91 13.11
N PHE A 101 28.39 -9.02 12.42
CA PHE A 101 29.42 -9.11 11.37
C PHE A 101 28.88 -8.72 9.99
N ASP A 102 27.69 -9.22 9.63
CA ASP A 102 27.10 -9.04 8.29
C ASP A 102 26.80 -7.57 7.95
N PRO A 103 26.24 -6.75 8.86
CA PRO A 103 25.88 -5.36 8.56
C PRO A 103 27.04 -4.43 8.16
N TRP A 104 28.29 -4.79 8.47
CA TRP A 104 29.46 -3.98 8.09
C TRP A 104 29.64 -3.90 6.58
N PHE A 105 29.38 -4.98 5.85
CA PHE A 105 29.42 -4.97 4.40
C PHE A 105 28.30 -4.09 3.82
N ASN A 106 27.10 -4.18 4.38
CA ASN A 106 25.96 -3.36 3.97
C ASN A 106 26.26 -1.87 4.18
N TYR A 107 26.83 -1.51 5.33
CA TYR A 107 27.23 -0.14 5.63
C TYR A 107 28.33 0.37 4.70
N ARG A 108 29.39 -0.41 4.47
CA ARG A 108 30.46 -0.04 3.54
C ARG A 108 29.91 0.21 2.13
N SER A 109 29.03 -0.67 1.67
CA SER A 109 28.36 -0.56 0.38
C SER A 109 27.48 0.70 0.30
N THR A 110 26.74 1.00 1.37
CA THR A 110 25.91 2.20 1.48
C THR A 110 26.76 3.48 1.52
N HIS A 111 27.89 3.46 2.23
CA HIS A 111 28.84 4.56 2.26
C HIS A 111 29.43 4.81 0.85
N HIS A 112 29.78 3.75 0.12
CA HIS A 112 30.24 3.86 -1.26
C HIS A 112 29.17 4.50 -2.15
N LEU A 113 27.92 4.04 -2.05
CA LEU A 113 26.77 4.62 -2.78
C LEU A 113 26.56 6.10 -2.45
N ALA A 114 26.65 6.48 -1.18
CA ALA A 114 26.48 7.87 -0.74
C ALA A 114 27.60 8.81 -1.21
N SER A 115 28.82 8.30 -1.40
CA SER A 115 30.00 9.10 -1.77
C SER A 115 30.28 9.15 -3.27
N HIS A 116 30.01 8.07 -4.00
CA HIS A 116 30.35 7.94 -5.43
C HIS A 116 29.11 7.99 -6.34
N GLY A 117 27.91 7.87 -5.77
CA GLY A 117 26.65 7.87 -6.50
C GLY A 117 26.21 6.49 -6.99
N PHE A 118 25.04 6.46 -7.64
CA PHE A 118 24.34 5.23 -7.99
C PHE A 118 25.00 4.44 -9.13
N TYR A 119 25.42 5.10 -10.20
CA TYR A 119 26.02 4.43 -11.37
C TYR A 119 27.37 3.79 -11.04
N GLU A 120 28.19 4.48 -10.25
CA GLU A 120 29.45 3.94 -9.74
C GLU A 120 29.23 2.77 -8.79
N PHE A 121 28.19 2.83 -7.94
CA PHE A 121 27.82 1.72 -7.08
C PHE A 121 27.40 0.47 -7.89
N LEU A 122 26.61 0.65 -8.95
CA LEU A 122 26.13 -0.48 -9.77
C LEU A 122 27.27 -1.17 -10.53
N ASN A 123 28.29 -0.42 -10.94
CA ASN A 123 29.47 -0.95 -11.63
C ASN A 123 30.65 -1.22 -10.67
N TRP A 124 30.42 -1.23 -9.35
CA TRP A 124 31.49 -1.29 -8.38
C TRP A 124 32.16 -2.67 -8.35
N PHE A 125 33.46 -2.67 -8.66
CA PHE A 125 34.37 -3.80 -8.44
C PHE A 125 35.23 -3.54 -7.19
N ASP A 126 35.10 -4.40 -6.19
CA ASP A 126 35.83 -4.30 -4.94
C ASP A 126 37.08 -5.18 -4.97
N GLU A 127 38.23 -4.56 -5.22
CA GLU A 127 39.55 -5.20 -5.19
C GLU A 127 40.04 -5.52 -3.75
N ARG A 128 39.43 -4.92 -2.72
CA ARG A 128 39.87 -5.06 -1.32
C ARG A 128 39.31 -6.29 -0.62
N ALA A 129 38.40 -7.02 -1.27
CA ALA A 129 37.83 -8.25 -0.77
C ALA A 129 38.26 -9.42 -1.66
N TRP A 130 38.39 -10.63 -1.09
CA TRP A 130 38.70 -11.85 -1.84
C TRP A 130 40.03 -11.76 -2.63
N TYR A 131 41.11 -11.32 -1.99
CA TYR A 131 42.44 -11.34 -2.62
C TYR A 131 42.83 -12.77 -3.03
N PRO A 132 43.31 -13.02 -4.27
CA PRO A 132 43.70 -12.06 -5.33
C PRO A 132 42.63 -11.78 -6.40
N LEU A 133 41.40 -12.29 -6.25
CA LEU A 133 40.35 -12.26 -7.29
C LEU A 133 39.57 -10.94 -7.32
N GLY A 134 39.27 -10.35 -6.17
CA GLY A 134 38.30 -9.26 -6.06
C GLY A 134 36.85 -9.74 -6.06
N ARG A 135 35.89 -8.82 -5.84
CA ARG A 135 34.44 -9.09 -5.90
C ARG A 135 33.72 -8.02 -6.71
N ILE A 136 32.94 -8.44 -7.71
CA ILE A 136 32.00 -7.56 -8.42
C ILE A 136 30.79 -7.33 -7.49
N VAL A 137 30.72 -6.20 -6.80
CA VAL A 137 29.69 -5.97 -5.76
C VAL A 137 28.33 -5.69 -6.39
N GLY A 138 28.25 -4.80 -7.39
CA GLY A 138 26.97 -4.37 -7.95
C GLY A 138 26.12 -5.51 -8.56
N GLY A 139 26.76 -6.56 -9.07
CA GLY A 139 26.09 -7.75 -9.61
C GLY A 139 25.91 -8.90 -8.61
N THR A 140 26.47 -8.83 -7.40
CA THR A 140 26.44 -9.92 -6.41
C THR A 140 25.79 -9.53 -5.08
N VAL A 141 25.01 -8.44 -5.07
CA VAL A 141 24.32 -7.94 -3.89
C VAL A 141 22.89 -7.49 -4.22
N TYR A 142 22.00 -7.61 -3.24
CA TYR A 142 20.67 -7.01 -3.29
C TYR A 142 20.77 -5.51 -2.95
N PRO A 143 20.54 -4.59 -3.91
CA PRO A 143 20.84 -3.18 -3.70
C PRO A 143 19.75 -2.41 -2.92
N GLY A 144 18.62 -3.04 -2.62
CA GLY A 144 17.43 -2.39 -2.06
C GLY A 144 17.67 -1.73 -0.71
N LEU A 145 18.44 -2.37 0.18
CA LEU A 145 18.81 -1.80 1.48
C LEU A 145 19.67 -0.53 1.32
N MET A 146 20.73 -0.61 0.51
CA MET A 146 21.68 0.48 0.28
C MET A 146 21.01 1.66 -0.41
N ILE A 147 20.17 1.40 -1.43
CA ILE A 147 19.41 2.44 -2.14
C ILE A 147 18.44 3.13 -1.17
N THR A 148 17.74 2.36 -0.34
CA THR A 148 16.78 2.92 0.64
C THR A 148 17.49 3.85 1.63
N ALA A 149 18.60 3.40 2.22
CA ALA A 149 19.39 4.21 3.15
C ALA A 149 20.01 5.45 2.46
N GLY A 150 20.57 5.29 1.27
CA GLY A 150 21.14 6.37 0.47
C GLY A 150 20.11 7.43 0.07
N LEU A 151 18.89 7.00 -0.30
CA LEU A 151 17.78 7.89 -0.64
C LEU A 151 17.34 8.70 0.58
N ILE A 152 17.17 8.06 1.75
CA ILE A 152 16.81 8.76 2.99
C ILE A 152 17.87 9.79 3.36
N HIS A 153 19.15 9.42 3.26
CA HIS A 153 20.27 10.34 3.50
C HIS A 153 20.27 11.52 2.51
N TRP A 154 20.03 11.28 1.23
CA TRP A 154 19.96 12.33 0.22
C TRP A 154 18.78 13.30 0.46
N ILE A 155 17.60 12.77 0.82
CA ILE A 155 16.42 13.59 1.17
C ILE A 155 16.72 14.45 2.40
N LEU A 156 17.26 13.87 3.47
CA LEU A 156 17.58 14.61 4.70
C LEU A 156 18.59 15.74 4.45
N ASN A 157 19.65 15.47 3.68
CA ASN A 157 20.64 16.48 3.33
C ASN A 157 20.06 17.57 2.40
N THR A 158 19.15 17.20 1.48
CA THR A 158 18.45 18.18 0.62
C THR A 158 17.57 19.12 1.44
N LEU A 159 17.03 18.64 2.58
CA LEU A 159 16.28 19.44 3.55
C LEU A 159 17.20 20.19 4.55
N ASN A 160 18.51 20.23 4.33
CA ASN A 160 19.53 20.81 5.21
C ASN A 160 19.60 20.19 6.62
N ILE A 161 19.14 18.95 6.78
CA ILE A 161 19.31 18.18 8.01
C ILE A 161 20.56 17.31 7.82
N THR A 162 21.72 17.83 8.25
CA THR A 162 23.02 17.17 8.05
C THR A 162 23.19 15.99 9.02
N VAL A 163 22.75 14.81 8.59
CA VAL A 163 22.89 13.55 9.34
C VAL A 163 23.96 12.69 8.68
N HIS A 164 24.86 12.12 9.49
CA HIS A 164 25.88 11.23 8.97
C HIS A 164 25.26 9.89 8.49
N ILE A 165 25.77 9.33 7.39
CA ILE A 165 25.22 8.10 6.79
C ILE A 165 25.15 6.92 7.77
N ARG A 166 26.08 6.83 8.71
CA ARG A 166 26.08 5.83 9.78
C ARG A 166 24.81 5.89 10.63
N ASP A 167 24.36 7.07 11.01
CA ASP A 167 23.22 7.22 11.90
C ASP A 167 21.92 6.85 11.16
N VAL A 168 21.84 7.17 9.86
CA VAL A 168 20.76 6.69 8.98
C VAL A 168 20.72 5.16 8.96
N CYS A 169 21.87 4.50 8.80
CA CYS A 169 21.95 3.04 8.79
C CYS A 169 21.54 2.41 10.13
N VAL A 170 21.99 2.98 11.26
CA VAL A 170 21.70 2.49 12.62
C VAL A 170 20.19 2.57 12.93
N PHE A 171 19.53 3.67 12.56
CA PHE A 171 18.12 3.91 12.87
C PHE A 171 17.13 3.48 11.78
N LEU A 172 17.61 2.85 10.71
CA LEU A 172 16.74 2.41 9.61
C LEU A 172 15.78 1.30 10.05
N ALA A 173 16.30 0.25 10.69
CA ALA A 173 15.50 -0.91 11.10
C ALA A 173 14.37 -0.54 12.10
N PRO A 174 14.61 0.26 13.16
CA PRO A 174 13.53 0.76 14.03
C PRO A 174 12.45 1.56 13.29
N THR A 175 12.85 2.39 12.32
CA THR A 175 11.89 3.18 11.51
C THR A 175 11.01 2.26 10.66
N PHE A 176 11.62 1.29 9.98
CA PHE A 176 10.88 0.31 9.17
C PHE A 176 10.02 -0.64 10.01
N SER A 177 10.38 -0.92 11.26
CA SER A 177 9.52 -1.69 12.16
C SER A 177 8.16 -1.01 12.41
N GLY A 178 8.11 0.32 12.45
CA GLY A 178 6.84 1.05 12.55
C GLY A 178 6.02 0.96 11.27
N LEU A 179 6.68 1.02 10.11
CA LEU A 179 6.01 0.79 8.82
C LEU A 179 5.47 -0.64 8.72
N THR A 180 6.19 -1.63 9.26
CA THR A 180 5.73 -3.03 9.37
C THR A 180 4.46 -3.15 10.21
N SER A 181 4.34 -2.44 11.33
CA SER A 181 3.13 -2.48 12.16
C SER A 181 1.92 -1.89 11.41
N ILE A 182 2.11 -0.80 10.67
CA ILE A 182 1.09 -0.21 9.80
C ILE A 182 0.71 -1.19 8.67
N SER A 183 1.69 -1.81 8.03
CA SER A 183 1.42 -2.79 6.97
C SER A 183 0.65 -4.01 7.48
N THR A 184 0.94 -4.44 8.71
CA THR A 184 0.24 -5.55 9.38
C THR A 184 -1.20 -5.16 9.70
N PHE A 185 -1.42 -3.94 10.20
CA PHE A 185 -2.77 -3.39 10.38
C PHE A 185 -3.57 -3.45 9.07
N LEU A 186 -2.98 -3.00 7.96
CA LEU A 186 -3.65 -2.98 6.65
C LEU A 186 -4.02 -4.39 6.19
N LEU A 187 -3.09 -5.35 6.28
CA LEU A 187 -3.37 -6.74 5.90
C LEU A 187 -4.48 -7.35 6.75
N THR A 188 -4.37 -7.26 8.08
CA THR A 188 -5.34 -7.88 8.98
C THR A 188 -6.71 -7.22 8.88
N ARG A 189 -6.77 -5.91 8.63
CA ARG A 189 -8.02 -5.20 8.37
C ARG A 189 -8.71 -5.69 7.10
N GLU A 190 -7.95 -6.04 6.05
CA GLU A 190 -8.54 -6.66 4.87
C GLU A 190 -9.13 -8.03 5.19
N LEU A 191 -8.52 -8.82 6.09
CA LEU A 191 -8.98 -10.17 6.40
C LEU A 191 -10.20 -10.20 7.35
N TRP A 192 -10.29 -9.27 8.29
CA TRP A 192 -11.30 -9.31 9.35
C TRP A 192 -11.96 -7.94 9.59
N ASN A 193 -11.70 -7.31 10.74
CA ASN A 193 -12.21 -6.00 11.11
C ASN A 193 -11.09 -5.08 11.59
N GLN A 194 -11.41 -3.80 11.77
CA GLN A 194 -10.44 -2.79 12.21
C GLN A 194 -9.86 -3.09 13.60
N GLY A 195 -10.65 -3.64 14.52
CA GLY A 195 -10.18 -4.01 15.86
C GLY A 195 -9.10 -5.09 15.84
N ALA A 196 -9.28 -6.15 15.04
CA ALA A 196 -8.28 -7.19 14.85
C ALA A 196 -7.00 -6.62 14.20
N GLY A 197 -7.14 -5.69 13.26
CA GLY A 197 -6.00 -5.01 12.66
C GLY A 197 -5.18 -4.19 13.66
N LEU A 198 -5.84 -3.43 14.54
CA LEU A 198 -5.16 -2.65 15.58
C LEU A 198 -4.43 -3.57 16.57
N LEU A 199 -5.05 -4.68 16.95
CA LEU A 199 -4.42 -5.67 17.84
C LEU A 199 -3.20 -6.32 17.19
N ALA A 200 -3.29 -6.71 15.91
CA ALA A 200 -2.18 -7.29 15.17
C ALA A 200 -0.99 -6.33 15.04
N ALA A 201 -1.25 -5.05 14.80
CA ALA A 201 -0.20 -4.02 14.76
C ALA A 201 0.51 -3.86 16.11
N CYS A 202 -0.23 -3.88 17.22
CA CYS A 202 0.36 -3.85 18.56
C CYS A 202 1.22 -5.08 18.84
N PHE A 203 0.80 -6.28 18.42
CA PHE A 203 1.58 -7.50 18.61
C PHE A 203 2.89 -7.50 17.83
N ILE A 204 2.87 -7.18 16.54
CA ILE A 204 4.10 -7.20 15.73
C ILE A 204 5.08 -6.08 16.13
N ALA A 205 4.60 -4.98 16.70
CA ALA A 205 5.45 -3.90 17.16
C ALA A 205 6.43 -4.36 18.26
N ILE A 206 5.99 -5.25 19.17
CA ILE A 206 6.78 -5.67 20.34
C ILE A 206 7.19 -7.15 20.33
N VAL A 207 6.90 -7.89 19.26
CA VAL A 207 7.19 -9.34 19.20
C VAL A 207 8.71 -9.60 19.24
N PRO A 208 9.22 -10.38 20.21
CA PRO A 208 10.66 -10.59 20.37
C PRO A 208 11.35 -11.21 19.14
N GLY A 209 10.64 -12.08 18.43
CA GLY A 209 11.15 -12.74 17.23
C GLY A 209 11.44 -11.78 16.07
N TYR A 210 10.72 -10.67 15.97
CA TYR A 210 11.04 -9.62 14.98
C TYR A 210 12.08 -8.64 15.54
N ILE A 211 12.00 -8.30 16.83
CA ILE A 211 12.95 -7.38 17.48
C ILE A 211 14.39 -7.89 17.36
N SER A 212 14.63 -9.20 17.51
CA SER A 212 15.96 -9.80 17.44
C SER A 212 16.70 -9.54 16.13
N ARG A 213 15.97 -9.30 15.03
CA ARG A 213 16.51 -9.02 13.68
C ARG A 213 16.28 -7.58 13.20
N SER A 214 15.76 -6.71 14.08
CA SER A 214 15.44 -5.32 13.73
C SER A 214 15.84 -4.32 14.81
N VAL A 215 16.77 -4.69 15.69
CA VAL A 215 17.32 -3.80 16.71
C VAL A 215 18.11 -2.64 16.08
N ALA A 216 18.11 -1.47 16.73
CA ALA A 216 18.94 -0.35 16.27
C ALA A 216 20.42 -0.77 16.22
N GLY A 217 21.07 -0.49 15.10
CA GLY A 217 22.46 -0.92 14.82
C GLY A 217 22.58 -2.24 14.05
N SER A 218 21.52 -3.05 13.97
CA SER A 218 21.47 -4.23 13.08
C SER A 218 21.03 -3.80 11.68
N PHE A 219 21.98 -3.30 10.90
CA PHE A 219 21.74 -2.84 9.51
C PHE A 219 21.79 -4.01 8.52
N ASP A 220 20.82 -4.90 8.64
CA ASP A 220 20.66 -6.05 7.77
C ASP A 220 19.36 -5.98 6.94
N ASN A 221 19.31 -6.78 5.88
CA ASN A 221 18.24 -6.79 4.87
C ASN A 221 16.88 -7.16 5.46
N GLU A 222 16.87 -7.99 6.51
CA GLU A 222 15.66 -8.51 7.15
C GLU A 222 14.76 -7.40 7.71
N GLY A 223 15.36 -6.30 8.19
CA GLY A 223 14.63 -5.16 8.76
C GLY A 223 13.64 -4.51 7.78
N ILE A 224 14.05 -4.35 6.52
CA ILE A 224 13.21 -3.83 5.43
C ILE A 224 12.39 -4.95 4.77
N ALA A 225 12.96 -6.14 4.67
CA ALA A 225 12.32 -7.26 3.98
C ALA A 225 10.99 -7.64 4.61
N ILE A 226 10.88 -7.63 5.94
CA ILE A 226 9.63 -7.97 6.63
C ILE A 226 8.53 -6.93 6.32
N PHE A 227 8.88 -5.65 6.25
CA PHE A 227 7.95 -4.60 5.81
C PHE A 227 7.49 -4.86 4.37
N ALA A 228 8.43 -5.05 3.44
CA ALA A 228 8.14 -5.26 2.02
C ALA A 228 7.28 -6.52 1.79
N LEU A 229 7.57 -7.60 2.50
CA LEU A 229 6.80 -8.85 2.48
C LEU A 229 5.37 -8.62 2.97
N GLN A 230 5.20 -7.96 4.12
CA GLN A 230 3.88 -7.74 4.69
C GLN A 230 3.02 -6.82 3.79
N PHE A 231 3.65 -5.84 3.17
CA PHE A 231 2.98 -4.90 2.26
C PHE A 231 2.60 -5.55 0.93
N THR A 232 3.46 -6.42 0.40
CA THR A 232 3.17 -7.22 -0.79
C THR A 232 1.98 -8.14 -0.56
N TYR A 233 1.91 -8.82 0.61
CA TYR A 233 0.73 -9.64 0.94
C TYR A 233 -0.54 -8.84 1.11
N TYR A 234 -0.48 -7.64 1.70
CA TYR A 234 -1.63 -6.75 1.75
C TYR A 234 -2.13 -6.39 0.34
N LEU A 235 -1.23 -5.97 -0.55
CA LEU A 235 -1.58 -5.60 -1.92
C LEU A 235 -2.12 -6.78 -2.73
N TRP A 236 -1.55 -7.98 -2.54
CA TRP A 236 -2.04 -9.22 -3.14
C TRP A 236 -3.46 -9.57 -2.68
N VAL A 237 -3.72 -9.58 -1.37
CA VAL A 237 -5.07 -9.86 -0.85
C VAL A 237 -6.07 -8.82 -1.36
N LYS A 238 -5.66 -7.55 -1.39
CA LYS A 238 -6.50 -6.46 -1.88
C LYS A 238 -6.77 -6.54 -3.39
N SER A 239 -5.77 -6.92 -4.20
CA SER A 239 -5.92 -7.09 -5.64
C SER A 239 -6.87 -8.24 -5.95
N VAL A 240 -6.74 -9.38 -5.28
CA VAL A 240 -7.63 -10.55 -5.44
C VAL A 240 -9.08 -10.21 -5.06
N LYS A 241 -9.30 -9.47 -3.96
CA LYS A 241 -10.65 -9.07 -3.53
C LYS A 241 -11.31 -8.09 -4.49
N THR A 242 -10.55 -7.07 -4.92
CA THR A 242 -11.06 -6.00 -5.79
C THR A 242 -11.19 -6.45 -7.24
N GLY A 243 -10.26 -7.28 -7.72
CA GLY A 243 -10.15 -7.68 -9.12
C GLY A 243 -9.71 -6.54 -10.05
N SER A 244 -8.91 -5.58 -9.57
CA SER A 244 -8.45 -4.42 -10.34
C SER A 244 -6.96 -4.49 -10.66
N VAL A 245 -6.64 -4.22 -11.92
CA VAL A 245 -5.27 -4.20 -12.47
C VAL A 245 -4.39 -3.16 -11.76
N PHE A 246 -4.96 -2.04 -11.31
CA PHE A 246 -4.21 -1.01 -10.58
C PHE A 246 -3.56 -1.59 -9.30
N TRP A 247 -4.32 -2.34 -8.50
CA TRP A 247 -3.79 -2.97 -7.29
C TRP A 247 -2.78 -4.06 -7.61
N THR A 248 -2.97 -4.79 -8.71
CA THR A 248 -1.99 -5.77 -9.20
C THR A 248 -0.67 -5.10 -9.57
N MET A 249 -0.70 -3.99 -10.32
CA MET A 249 0.51 -3.24 -10.68
C MET A 249 1.24 -2.70 -9.44
N CYS A 250 0.51 -2.16 -8.47
CA CYS A 250 1.11 -1.78 -7.19
C CYS A 250 1.75 -2.98 -6.47
N CYS A 251 1.12 -4.15 -6.53
CA CYS A 251 1.66 -5.37 -5.93
C CYS A 251 2.92 -5.85 -6.67
N CYS A 252 2.97 -5.76 -7.99
CA CYS A 252 4.16 -6.07 -8.79
C CYS A 252 5.33 -5.12 -8.45
N LEU A 253 5.05 -3.82 -8.27
CA LEU A 253 6.07 -2.85 -7.84
C LEU A 253 6.58 -3.14 -6.43
N SER A 254 5.67 -3.49 -5.51
CA SER A 254 6.04 -3.91 -4.15
C SER A 254 6.87 -5.20 -4.16
N TYR A 255 6.51 -6.15 -5.02
CA TYR A 255 7.27 -7.38 -5.20
C TYR A 255 8.65 -7.12 -5.81
N PHE A 256 8.76 -6.23 -6.79
CA PHE A 256 10.06 -5.80 -7.34
C PHE A 256 10.96 -5.18 -6.26
N TYR A 257 10.39 -4.34 -5.39
CA TYR A 257 11.12 -3.81 -4.23
C TYR A 257 11.61 -4.92 -3.30
N MET A 258 10.75 -5.91 -2.99
CA MET A 258 11.12 -7.06 -2.18
C MET A 258 12.27 -7.88 -2.81
N VAL A 259 12.21 -8.17 -4.11
CA VAL A 259 13.28 -8.86 -4.85
C VAL A 259 14.59 -8.09 -4.76
N SER A 260 14.54 -6.76 -4.84
CA SER A 260 15.73 -5.91 -4.71
C SER A 260 16.29 -5.84 -3.29
N ALA A 261 15.48 -6.11 -2.27
CA ALA A 261 15.84 -5.95 -0.86
C ALA A 261 16.35 -7.24 -0.21
N TRP A 262 15.76 -8.41 -0.51
CA TRP A 262 16.12 -9.66 0.16
C TRP A 262 15.83 -10.91 -0.67
N GLY A 263 16.71 -11.91 -0.57
CA GLY A 263 16.60 -13.19 -1.28
C GLY A 263 15.38 -14.03 -0.92
N GLY A 264 14.64 -13.69 0.13
CA GLY A 264 13.39 -14.37 0.50
C GLY A 264 12.21 -14.07 -0.43
N TYR A 265 12.39 -13.31 -1.51
CA TYR A 265 11.37 -13.16 -2.56
C TYR A 265 10.91 -14.51 -3.15
N VAL A 266 11.77 -15.54 -3.10
CA VAL A 266 11.47 -16.93 -3.49
C VAL A 266 10.29 -17.49 -2.68
N PHE A 267 10.15 -17.08 -1.41
CA PHE A 267 9.00 -17.47 -0.59
C PHE A 267 7.68 -16.92 -1.15
N ILE A 268 7.66 -15.63 -1.52
CA ILE A 268 6.46 -14.97 -2.03
C ILE A 268 6.01 -15.58 -3.36
N ILE A 269 6.95 -15.77 -4.29
CA ILE A 269 6.62 -16.29 -5.63
C ILE A 269 6.23 -17.77 -5.64
N ASN A 270 6.56 -18.52 -4.60
CA ASN A 270 6.04 -19.88 -4.44
C ASN A 270 4.69 -19.88 -3.70
N LEU A 271 4.49 -18.99 -2.74
CA LEU A 271 3.26 -18.93 -1.95
C LEU A 271 2.06 -18.40 -2.75
N ILE A 272 2.26 -17.42 -3.64
CA ILE A 272 1.20 -16.84 -4.47
C ILE A 272 0.59 -17.90 -5.42
N PRO A 273 1.36 -18.62 -6.25
CA PRO A 273 0.83 -19.69 -7.08
C PRO A 273 0.27 -20.84 -6.27
N LEU A 274 0.85 -21.18 -5.11
CA LEU A 274 0.27 -22.19 -4.22
C LEU A 274 -1.12 -21.78 -3.74
N HIS A 275 -1.32 -20.52 -3.36
CA HIS A 275 -2.62 -19.98 -2.98
C HIS A 275 -3.62 -20.05 -4.14
N VAL A 276 -3.21 -19.68 -5.36
CA VAL A 276 -4.06 -19.79 -6.55
C VAL A 276 -4.37 -21.25 -6.88
N PHE A 277 -3.39 -22.15 -6.79
CA PHE A 277 -3.57 -23.58 -7.01
C PHE A 277 -4.60 -24.18 -6.04
N VAL A 278 -4.52 -23.83 -4.75
CA VAL A 278 -5.51 -24.26 -3.76
C VAL A 278 -6.90 -23.69 -4.07
N LEU A 279 -7.00 -22.43 -4.54
CA LEU A 279 -8.28 -21.86 -4.98
C LEU A 279 -8.89 -22.62 -6.16
N LEU A 280 -8.06 -23.12 -7.09
CA LEU A 280 -8.51 -23.95 -8.21
C LEU A 280 -9.02 -25.32 -7.72
N LEU A 281 -8.30 -25.96 -6.78
CA LEU A 281 -8.74 -27.24 -6.19
C LEU A 281 -10.06 -27.11 -5.41
N MET A 282 -10.28 -25.98 -4.74
CA MET A 282 -11.54 -25.67 -4.05
C MET A 282 -12.69 -25.29 -5.01
N GLN A 283 -12.46 -25.32 -6.33
CA GLN A 283 -13.41 -24.88 -7.36
C GLN A 283 -13.89 -23.42 -7.18
N ARG A 284 -13.07 -22.56 -6.57
CA ARG A 284 -13.37 -21.14 -6.33
C ARG A 284 -12.70 -20.23 -7.36
N TYR A 285 -12.63 -20.68 -8.61
CA TYR A 285 -12.07 -19.88 -9.69
C TYR A 285 -12.98 -18.71 -10.05
N SER A 286 -12.40 -17.53 -10.25
CA SER A 286 -13.09 -16.34 -10.73
C SER A 286 -12.19 -15.59 -11.73
N LYS A 287 -12.81 -14.87 -12.68
CA LYS A 287 -12.07 -14.01 -13.63
C LYS A 287 -11.16 -13.00 -12.93
N ARG A 288 -11.50 -12.60 -11.70
CA ARG A 288 -10.68 -11.71 -10.87
C ARG A 288 -9.31 -12.31 -10.55
N VAL A 289 -9.27 -13.61 -10.25
CA VAL A 289 -8.02 -14.33 -9.95
C VAL A 289 -7.12 -14.38 -11.18
N TYR A 290 -7.71 -14.61 -12.36
CA TYR A 290 -6.98 -14.62 -13.62
C TYR A 290 -6.30 -13.29 -13.95
N PHE A 291 -7.03 -12.17 -13.87
CA PHE A 291 -6.46 -10.84 -14.15
C PHE A 291 -5.40 -10.40 -13.13
N VAL A 292 -5.45 -10.96 -11.92
CA VAL A 292 -4.47 -10.67 -10.87
C VAL A 292 -3.21 -11.53 -11.03
N GLU A 293 -3.32 -12.78 -11.46
CA GLU A 293 -2.17 -13.68 -11.66
C GLU A 293 -1.38 -13.35 -12.93
N LEU A 294 -2.05 -12.86 -13.98
CA LEU A 294 -1.45 -12.70 -15.31
C LEU A 294 -0.16 -11.84 -15.34
N PRO A 295 -0.01 -10.77 -14.55
CA PRO A 295 1.24 -10.00 -14.50
C PRO A 295 2.41 -10.64 -13.74
N TYR A 296 2.21 -11.81 -13.12
CA TYR A 296 3.24 -12.55 -12.38
C TYR A 296 3.89 -13.69 -13.20
N VAL A 297 3.36 -13.97 -14.40
CA VAL A 297 3.89 -14.93 -15.38
C VAL A 297 4.79 -14.21 -16.38
#